data_AF-A0A4Q5SIQ6-F1
#
_entry.id   AF-A0A4Q5SIQ6-F1
#
_cell.length_a   1.000
_cell.length_b   1.000
_cell.length_c   1.000
_cell.angle_alpha   90.00
_cell.angle_beta   90.00
_cell.angle_gamma   90.00
#
_symmetry.space_group_name_H-M   'P 1'
#
loop_
_entity.id
_entity.type
_entity.pdbx_description
1 polymer ?
#
loop_
_entity_poly.entity_id
_entity_poly.type
_entity_poly.pdbx_seq_one_letter_code
_entity_poly.pdbx_strand_id
1 'polypeptide(L)'
;NPDRMIHPIFNWFEKWCNDEFRHGEAFALLMRADPKLLRGANKLWVRFFLLSVYATMYVRDHARPVFHAALGIDPTEYDYDVFRICNQIARQVFPVELDTDDPRFRAKMQRLLVASRRIEAGKRHGGIGGAWQKLSGVAGVGAAFASLYFHRARTNELPATVRLQPAW
;
A
#
# COMPACT_ATOMS: atom_id res chain seq x y z
N ASN A 1 -22.92 -11.06 1.32
CA ASN A 1 -23.01 -11.98 0.16
C ASN A 1 -22.64 -13.40 0.57
N PRO A 2 -23.62 -14.19 1.07
CA PRO A 2 -23.41 -15.59 1.41
C PRO A 2 -22.90 -16.42 0.22
N ASP A 3 -23.30 -16.05 -0.99
CA ASP A 3 -23.05 -16.80 -2.23
C ASP A 3 -21.60 -16.75 -2.72
N ARG A 4 -20.76 -15.92 -2.08
CA ARG A 4 -19.31 -15.82 -2.37
C ARG A 4 -18.44 -16.40 -1.25
N MET A 5 -19.04 -17.04 -0.25
CA MET A 5 -18.33 -17.64 0.88
C MET A 5 -17.75 -19.01 0.49
N ILE A 6 -16.54 -18.99 -0.08
CA ILE A 6 -15.86 -20.18 -0.58
C ILE A 6 -15.18 -21.02 0.53
N HIS A 7 -15.15 -20.54 1.79
CA HIS A 7 -14.52 -21.25 2.91
C HIS A 7 -15.07 -20.81 4.29
N PRO A 8 -15.25 -21.70 5.29
CA PRO A 8 -15.76 -21.35 6.62
C PRO A 8 -14.92 -20.33 7.41
N ILE A 9 -13.62 -20.19 7.08
CA ILE A 9 -12.72 -19.20 7.71
C ILE A 9 -13.25 -17.77 7.59
N PHE A 10 -14.03 -17.48 6.54
CA PHE A 10 -14.61 -16.16 6.32
C PHE A 10 -15.64 -15.78 7.41
N ASN A 11 -16.18 -16.74 8.16
CA ASN A 11 -17.04 -16.48 9.32
C ASN A 11 -16.31 -15.81 10.50
N TRP A 12 -14.99 -15.96 10.58
CA TRP A 12 -14.17 -15.33 11.63
C TRP A 12 -13.42 -14.09 11.11
N PHE A 13 -13.57 -13.76 9.83
CA PHE A 13 -12.81 -12.69 9.19
C PHE A 13 -13.07 -11.33 9.84
N GLU A 14 -14.33 -11.01 10.13
CA GLU A 14 -14.68 -9.76 10.82
C GLU A 14 -14.02 -9.65 12.21
N LYS A 15 -14.00 -10.75 12.98
CA LYS A 15 -13.35 -10.79 14.29
C LYS A 15 -11.84 -10.59 14.16
N TRP A 16 -11.22 -11.25 13.19
CA TRP A 16 -9.80 -11.06 12.92
C TRP A 16 -9.48 -9.62 12.49
N CYS A 17 -10.28 -9.00 11.61
CA CYS A 17 -10.13 -7.60 11.25
C CYS A 17 -10.25 -6.66 12.48
N ASN A 18 -11.14 -6.96 13.42
CA ASN A 18 -11.24 -6.20 14.67
C ASN A 18 -10.00 -6.36 15.55
N ASP A 19 -9.40 -7.56 15.61
CA ASP A 19 -8.15 -7.77 16.34
C ASP A 19 -7.00 -6.98 15.71
N GLU A 20 -6.89 -6.98 14.38
CA GLU A 20 -5.89 -6.17 13.68
C GLU A 20 -6.12 -4.65 13.85
N PHE A 21 -7.38 -4.22 13.90
CA PHE A 21 -7.72 -2.84 14.21
C PHE A 21 -7.25 -2.44 15.62
N ARG A 22 -7.43 -3.31 16.61
CA ARG A 22 -6.96 -3.09 17.99
C ARG A 22 -5.43 -3.04 18.08
N HIS A 23 -4.72 -3.85 17.30
CA HIS A 23 -3.26 -3.71 17.18
C HIS A 23 -2.90 -2.32 16.62
N GLY A 24 -3.58 -1.87 15.58
CA GLY A 24 -3.42 -0.53 15.00
C GLY A 24 -3.65 0.60 16.02
N GLU A 25 -4.70 0.49 16.84
CA GLU A 25 -4.98 1.44 17.94
C GLU A 25 -3.85 1.51 18.95
N ALA A 26 -3.31 0.36 19.38
CA ALA A 26 -2.20 0.33 20.32
C ALA A 26 -0.95 1.04 19.76
N PHE A 27 -0.60 0.80 18.49
CA PHE A 27 0.49 1.51 17.83
C PHE A 27 0.23 3.01 17.71
N ALA A 28 -0.99 3.40 17.36
CA ALA A 28 -1.37 4.81 17.27
C ALA A 28 -1.19 5.52 18.62
N LEU A 29 -1.60 4.89 19.72
CA LEU A 29 -1.44 5.42 21.06
C LEU A 29 0.05 5.59 21.42
N LEU A 30 0.88 4.60 21.12
CA LEU A 30 2.34 4.67 21.34
C LEU A 30 2.98 5.82 20.56
N MET A 31 2.63 5.99 19.28
CA MET A 31 3.15 7.08 18.46
C MET A 31 2.69 8.46 18.96
N ARG A 32 1.48 8.55 19.51
CA ARG A 32 0.95 9.79 20.10
C ARG A 32 1.57 10.11 21.45
N ALA A 33 1.94 9.10 22.24
CA ALA A 33 2.65 9.26 23.50
C ALA A 33 4.07 9.81 23.30
N ASP A 34 4.69 9.57 22.14
CA ASP A 34 5.99 10.14 21.77
C ASP A 34 5.92 11.00 20.48
N PRO A 35 5.45 12.27 20.58
CA PRO A 35 5.19 13.12 19.42
C PRO A 35 6.40 13.38 18.52
N LYS A 36 7.64 13.13 19.00
CA LYS A 36 8.84 13.27 18.17
C LYS A 36 8.81 12.32 16.97
N LEU A 37 8.15 11.17 17.10
CA LEU A 37 7.98 10.17 16.03
C LEU A 37 7.09 10.68 14.89
N LEU A 38 6.33 11.76 15.09
CA LEU A 38 5.40 12.33 14.12
C LEU A 38 5.80 13.75 13.67
N ARG A 39 7.03 14.19 13.94
CA ARG A 39 7.50 15.54 13.65
C ARG A 39 8.84 15.55 12.91
N GLY A 40 9.15 16.68 12.28
CA GLY A 40 10.42 16.91 11.58
C GLY A 40 10.73 15.85 10.53
N ALA A 41 11.94 15.31 10.56
CA ALA A 41 12.41 14.29 9.63
C ALA A 41 11.64 12.97 9.71
N ASN A 42 10.97 12.65 10.83
CA ASN A 42 10.17 11.43 10.94
C ASN A 42 8.96 11.42 10.00
N LYS A 43 8.50 12.59 9.52
CA LYS A 43 7.49 12.67 8.46
C LYS A 43 7.96 12.00 7.16
N LEU A 44 9.26 12.03 6.88
CA LEU A 44 9.85 11.35 5.73
C LEU A 44 9.84 9.82 5.89
N TRP A 45 10.10 9.34 7.10
CA TRP A 45 9.99 7.91 7.42
C TRP A 45 8.56 7.40 7.34
N VAL A 46 7.60 8.15 7.90
CA VAL A 46 6.16 7.84 7.78
C VAL A 46 5.75 7.77 6.31
N ARG A 47 6.18 8.75 5.50
CA ARG A 47 5.92 8.75 4.05
C ARG A 47 6.52 7.52 3.36
N PHE A 48 7.77 7.19 3.67
CA PHE A 48 8.44 6.02 3.12
C PHE A 48 7.69 4.73 3.49
N PHE A 49 7.27 4.61 4.75
CA PHE A 49 6.52 3.47 5.26
C PHE A 49 5.19 3.30 4.52
N LEU A 50 4.35 4.34 4.49
CA LEU A 50 3.06 4.32 3.79
C LEU A 50 3.24 3.96 2.31
N LEU A 51 4.22 4.57 1.65
CA LEU A 51 4.47 4.31 0.24
C LEU A 51 4.94 2.87 0.01
N SER A 52 5.78 2.33 0.88
CA SER A 52 6.27 0.95 0.78
C SER A 52 5.13 -0.06 0.92
N VAL A 53 4.23 0.15 1.87
CA VAL A 53 3.03 -0.68 2.05
C VAL A 53 2.16 -0.62 0.79
N TYR A 54 1.88 0.56 0.25
CA TYR A 54 1.01 0.70 -0.93
C TYR A 54 1.66 0.13 -2.19
N ALA A 55 2.96 0.40 -2.40
CA ALA A 55 3.73 -0.11 -3.53
C ALA A 55 3.77 -1.65 -3.55
N THR A 56 4.02 -2.27 -2.39
CA THR A 56 4.09 -3.73 -2.28
C THR A 56 2.72 -4.38 -2.44
N MET A 57 1.66 -3.79 -1.88
CA MET A 57 0.28 -4.21 -2.07
C MET A 57 -0.09 -4.21 -3.56
N TYR A 58 0.12 -3.09 -4.24
CA TYR A 58 -0.20 -2.94 -5.66
C TYR A 58 0.51 -3.99 -6.53
N VAL A 59 1.81 -4.16 -6.34
CA VAL A 59 2.58 -5.15 -7.13
C VAL A 59 2.12 -6.58 -6.84
N ARG A 60 1.84 -6.91 -5.57
CA ARG A 60 1.38 -8.24 -5.15
C ARG A 60 0.02 -8.59 -5.72
N ASP A 61 -0.94 -7.65 -5.65
CA ASP A 61 -2.32 -7.92 -6.03
C ASP A 61 -2.45 -8.06 -7.55
N HIS A 62 -1.65 -7.30 -8.30
CA HIS A 62 -1.49 -7.46 -9.75
C HIS A 62 -0.66 -8.69 -10.18
N ALA A 63 0.04 -9.34 -9.26
CA ALA A 63 0.73 -10.61 -9.48
C ALA A 63 -0.14 -11.84 -9.19
N ARG A 64 -1.34 -11.65 -8.61
CA ARG A 64 -2.30 -12.70 -8.26
C ARG A 64 -3.65 -12.52 -9.01
N PRO A 65 -3.66 -12.57 -10.35
CA PRO A 65 -4.86 -12.30 -11.13
C PRO A 65 -5.98 -13.34 -10.92
N VAL A 66 -5.63 -14.60 -10.60
CA VAL A 66 -6.61 -15.68 -10.41
C VAL A 66 -7.54 -15.42 -9.22
N PHE A 67 -7.02 -14.84 -8.14
CA PHE A 67 -7.81 -14.53 -6.95
C PHE A 67 -8.85 -13.43 -7.23
N HIS A 68 -8.42 -12.33 -7.85
CA HIS A 68 -9.29 -11.20 -8.18
C HIS A 68 -10.31 -11.57 -9.27
N ALA A 69 -9.90 -12.36 -10.26
CA ALA A 69 -10.81 -12.91 -11.27
C ALA A 69 -11.88 -13.83 -10.66
N ALA A 70 -11.52 -14.68 -9.69
CA ALA A 70 -12.48 -15.53 -8.98
C ALA A 70 -13.53 -14.73 -8.17
N LEU A 71 -13.17 -13.51 -7.75
CA LEU A 71 -14.09 -12.59 -7.05
C LEU A 71 -14.84 -11.65 -8.01
N GLY A 72 -14.46 -11.62 -9.29
CA GLY A 72 -15.01 -10.70 -10.30
C GLY A 72 -14.64 -9.24 -10.07
N ILE A 73 -13.45 -8.98 -9.53
CA ILE A 73 -12.98 -7.65 -9.16
C ILE A 73 -11.74 -7.29 -9.98
N ASP A 74 -11.68 -6.06 -10.50
CA ASP A 74 -10.46 -5.53 -11.10
C ASP A 74 -9.43 -5.18 -10.00
N PRO A 75 -8.19 -5.71 -10.04
CA PRO A 75 -7.21 -5.48 -9.00
C PRO A 75 -6.77 -4.01 -8.90
N THR A 76 -6.78 -3.26 -10.01
CA THR A 76 -6.41 -1.84 -9.98
C THR A 76 -7.46 -1.02 -9.24
N GLU A 77 -8.74 -1.19 -9.57
CA GLU A 77 -9.84 -0.50 -8.88
C GLU A 77 -9.87 -0.88 -7.39
N TYR A 78 -9.74 -2.18 -7.09
CA TYR A 78 -9.65 -2.69 -5.72
C TYR A 78 -8.52 -2.05 -4.92
N ASP A 79 -7.31 -2.00 -5.47
CA ASP A 79 -6.15 -1.41 -4.78
C ASP A 79 -6.38 0.05 -4.42
N TYR A 80 -6.96 0.85 -5.33
CA TYR A 80 -7.25 2.26 -5.05
C TYR A 80 -8.41 2.47 -4.08
N ASP A 81 -9.40 1.57 -4.05
CA ASP A 81 -10.41 1.52 -3.00
C ASP A 81 -9.79 1.29 -1.63
N VAL A 82 -8.92 0.27 -1.53
CA VAL A 82 -8.20 -0.05 -0.30
C VAL A 82 -7.29 1.12 0.11
N PHE A 83 -6.57 1.75 -0.83
CA PHE A 83 -5.74 2.91 -0.52
C PHE A 83 -6.53 4.08 0.06
N ARG A 84 -7.75 4.33 -0.43
CA ARG A 84 -8.62 5.39 0.12
C ARG A 84 -8.98 5.11 1.57
N ILE A 85 -9.39 3.88 1.88
CA ILE A 85 -9.72 3.44 3.23
C ILE A 85 -8.48 3.50 4.13
N CYS A 86 -7.35 2.99 3.65
CA CYS A 86 -6.08 3.06 4.39
C CYS A 86 -5.65 4.50 4.64
N ASN A 87 -5.84 5.42 3.70
CA ASN A 87 -5.57 6.85 3.90
C ASN A 87 -6.48 7.44 4.98
N GLN A 88 -7.78 7.11 4.98
CA GLN A 88 -8.72 7.55 6.02
C GLN A 88 -8.31 7.07 7.42
N ILE A 89 -7.87 5.82 7.55
CA ILE A 89 -7.37 5.28 8.83
C ILE A 89 -6.03 5.94 9.19
N ALA A 90 -5.10 6.03 8.23
CA ALA A 90 -3.78 6.63 8.44
C ALA A 90 -3.83 8.08 8.90
N ARG A 91 -4.80 8.89 8.44
CA ARG A 91 -5.00 10.29 8.89
C ARG A 91 -5.17 10.43 10.39
N GLN A 92 -5.59 9.39 11.08
CA GLN A 92 -5.82 9.46 12.52
C GLN A 92 -4.50 9.34 13.31
N VAL A 93 -3.46 8.81 12.67
CA VAL A 93 -2.15 8.47 13.27
C VAL A 93 -1.02 9.30 12.69
N PHE A 94 -1.00 9.49 11.38
CA PHE A 94 0.13 10.01 10.64
C PHE A 94 -0.11 11.45 10.13
N PRO A 95 0.90 12.33 10.22
CA PRO A 95 0.81 13.72 9.78
C PRO A 95 1.04 13.90 8.26
N VAL A 96 1.11 12.80 7.51
CA VAL A 96 1.39 12.75 6.08
C VAL A 96 0.40 11.79 5.43
N GLU A 97 -0.13 12.19 4.29
CA GLU A 97 -1.01 11.38 3.46
C GLU A 97 -0.49 11.35 2.03
N LEU A 98 -0.58 10.19 1.38
CA LEU A 98 -0.24 10.02 -0.02
C LEU A 98 -1.43 10.38 -0.91
N ASP A 99 -1.21 11.22 -1.91
CA ASP A 99 -2.26 11.58 -2.88
C ASP A 99 -2.46 10.46 -3.92
N THR A 100 -3.17 9.41 -3.52
CA THR A 100 -3.37 8.21 -4.33
C THR A 100 -4.34 8.40 -5.49
N ASP A 101 -5.11 9.48 -5.48
CA ASP A 101 -6.06 9.83 -6.53
C ASP A 101 -5.45 10.71 -7.63
N ASP A 102 -4.29 11.33 -7.41
CA ASP A 102 -3.58 12.05 -8.46
C ASP A 102 -3.25 11.09 -9.62
N PRO A 103 -3.72 11.37 -10.86
CA PRO A 103 -3.43 10.54 -12.03
C PRO A 103 -1.92 10.32 -12.25
N ARG A 104 -1.07 11.28 -11.86
CA ARG A 104 0.38 11.17 -11.93
C ARG A 104 0.94 10.19 -10.91
N PHE A 105 0.33 10.09 -9.73
CA PHE A 105 0.67 9.05 -8.75
C PHE A 105 0.34 7.68 -9.33
N ARG A 106 -0.88 7.51 -9.85
CA ARG A 106 -1.33 6.25 -10.46
C ARG A 106 -0.46 5.82 -11.64
N ALA A 107 -0.09 6.76 -12.51
CA ALA A 107 0.84 6.49 -13.61
C ALA A 107 2.22 6.00 -13.14
N LYS A 108 2.72 6.51 -12.00
CA LYS A 108 3.99 6.05 -11.43
C LYS A 108 3.86 4.67 -10.76
N MET A 109 2.74 4.37 -10.11
CA MET A 109 2.42 3.01 -9.63
C MET A 109 2.39 2.00 -10.79
N GLN A 110 1.81 2.39 -11.92
CA GLN A 110 1.83 1.54 -13.12
C GLN A 110 3.25 1.29 -13.65
N ARG A 111 4.12 2.32 -13.63
CA ARG A 111 5.55 2.15 -14.00
C ARG A 111 6.26 1.19 -13.06
N LEU A 112 5.98 1.27 -11.75
CA LEU A 112 6.51 0.33 -10.75
C LEU A 112 6.09 -1.11 -11.07
N LEU A 113 4.81 -1.33 -11.40
CA LEU A 113 4.30 -2.64 -11.79
C LEU A 113 4.95 -3.18 -13.08
N VAL A 114 5.08 -2.35 -14.11
CA VAL A 114 5.73 -2.73 -15.37
C VAL A 114 7.19 -3.12 -15.13
N ALA A 115 7.91 -2.34 -14.32
CA ALA A 115 9.29 -2.65 -13.96
C ALA A 115 9.41 -3.96 -13.16
N SER A 116 8.49 -4.20 -12.21
CA SER A 116 8.40 -5.47 -11.47
C SER A 116 8.15 -6.66 -12.39
N ARG A 117 7.22 -6.55 -13.34
CA ARG A 117 6.97 -7.59 -14.36
C ARG A 117 8.19 -7.86 -15.24
N ARG A 118 8.99 -6.84 -15.54
CA ARG A 118 10.25 -6.99 -16.28
C ARG A 118 11.29 -7.80 -15.50
N ILE A 119 11.35 -7.65 -14.17
CA ILE A 119 12.19 -8.48 -13.30
C ILE A 119 11.77 -9.94 -13.41
N GLU A 120 10.47 -10.23 -13.31
CA GLU A 120 9.95 -11.60 -13.41
C GLU A 120 10.17 -12.20 -14.80
N ALA A 121 9.99 -11.42 -15.87
CA ALA A 121 10.32 -11.84 -17.22
C ALA A 121 11.81 -12.20 -17.37
N GLY A 122 12.70 -11.38 -16.82
CA GLY A 122 14.15 -11.64 -16.84
C GLY A 122 14.53 -12.92 -16.08
N LYS A 123 13.88 -13.18 -14.95
CA LYS A 123 14.05 -14.44 -14.20
C LYS A 123 13.64 -15.66 -15.03
N ARG A 124 12.52 -15.57 -15.76
CA ARG A 124 12.02 -16.66 -16.62
C ARG A 124 12.89 -16.87 -17.85
N HIS A 125 13.40 -15.79 -18.45
CA HIS A 125 14.25 -15.88 -19.63
C HIS A 125 15.60 -16.54 -19.33
N GLY A 126 16.20 -16.22 -18.16
CA GLY A 126 17.50 -16.79 -17.77
C GLY A 126 18.68 -16.29 -18.64
N GLY A 127 19.87 -16.80 -18.35
CA GLY A 127 21.09 -16.44 -19.09
C GLY A 127 21.47 -14.95 -18.99
N ILE A 128 22.38 -14.52 -19.87
CA ILE A 128 22.91 -13.14 -19.89
C ILE A 128 21.81 -12.14 -20.26
N GLY A 129 20.97 -12.46 -21.24
CA GLY A 129 19.84 -11.61 -21.64
C GLY A 129 18.84 -11.40 -20.50
N GLY A 130 18.53 -12.46 -19.75
CA GLY A 130 17.64 -12.41 -18.59
C GLY A 130 18.25 -11.62 -17.43
N ALA A 131 19.58 -11.71 -17.23
CA ALA A 131 20.29 -10.91 -16.25
C ALA A 131 20.21 -9.40 -16.55
N TRP A 132 20.39 -9.00 -17.81
CA TRP A 132 20.20 -7.60 -18.24
C TRP A 132 18.76 -7.12 -18.08
N GLN A 133 17.79 -7.97 -18.44
CA GLN A 133 16.37 -7.65 -18.27
C GLN A 133 16.00 -7.48 -16.80
N LYS A 134 16.50 -8.35 -15.92
CA LYS A 134 16.34 -8.25 -14.47
C LYS A 134 16.97 -6.97 -13.94
N LEU A 135 18.21 -6.65 -14.31
CA LEU A 135 18.92 -5.45 -13.86
C LEU A 135 18.17 -4.18 -14.26
N SER A 136 17.74 -4.09 -15.53
CA SER A 136 16.94 -2.95 -16.01
C SER A 136 15.59 -2.85 -15.31
N GLY A 137 14.96 -3.99 -14.97
CA GLY A 137 13.75 -4.01 -14.14
C GLY A 137 13.99 -3.48 -12.73
N VAL A 138 15.07 -3.90 -12.06
CA VAL A 138 15.45 -3.41 -10.72
C VAL A 138 15.71 -1.90 -10.73
N ALA A 139 16.45 -1.41 -11.72
CA ALA A 139 16.66 0.02 -11.90
C ALA A 139 15.34 0.78 -12.12
N GLY A 140 14.43 0.20 -12.93
CA GLY A 140 13.10 0.76 -13.16
C GLY A 140 12.24 0.83 -11.89
N VAL A 141 12.29 -0.20 -11.04
CA VAL A 141 11.60 -0.22 -9.74
C VAL A 141 12.15 0.89 -8.84
N GLY A 142 13.48 0.99 -8.72
CA GLY A 142 14.13 2.03 -7.92
C GLY A 142 13.77 3.44 -8.39
N ALA A 143 13.80 3.69 -9.70
CA ALA A 143 13.44 4.97 -10.29
C ALA A 143 11.94 5.31 -10.09
N ALA A 144 11.05 4.34 -10.31
CA ALA A 144 9.62 4.53 -10.11
C ALA A 144 9.30 4.81 -8.63
N PHE A 145 9.88 4.04 -7.72
CA PHE A 145 9.70 4.22 -6.27
C PHE A 145 10.24 5.57 -5.80
N ALA A 146 11.44 5.98 -6.22
CA ALA A 146 11.97 7.30 -5.92
C ALA A 146 11.04 8.42 -6.45
N SER A 147 10.53 8.26 -7.67
CA SER A 147 9.59 9.24 -8.25
C SER A 147 8.26 9.34 -7.49
N LEU A 148 7.79 8.24 -6.90
CA LEU A 148 6.63 8.20 -6.02
C LEU A 148 6.96 8.84 -4.66
N TYR A 149 8.13 8.51 -4.11
CA TYR A 149 8.59 9.04 -2.84
C TYR A 149 8.72 10.56 -2.86
N PHE A 150 9.00 11.18 -3.99
CA PHE A 150 9.01 12.64 -4.14
C PHE A 150 7.72 13.24 -4.72
N HIS A 151 6.71 12.43 -5.08
CA HIS A 151 5.41 12.93 -5.55
C HIS A 151 4.65 13.65 -4.44
N ARG A 152 4.13 14.86 -4.69
CA ARG A 152 3.50 15.73 -3.67
C ARG A 152 2.57 14.94 -2.72
N ALA A 153 2.92 14.96 -1.44
CA ALA A 153 2.09 14.40 -0.38
C ALA A 153 1.23 15.50 0.25
N ARG A 154 0.11 15.11 0.84
CA ARG A 154 -0.76 16.02 1.59
C ARG A 154 -0.30 16.07 3.04
N THR A 155 -0.35 17.26 3.63
CA THR A 155 -0.14 17.41 5.08
C THR A 155 -1.46 17.10 5.77
N ASN A 156 -1.38 16.32 6.85
CA ASN A 156 -2.54 15.98 7.64
C ASN A 156 -2.38 16.51 9.06
N GLU A 157 -3.37 17.27 9.53
CA GLU A 157 -3.43 17.71 10.92
C GLU A 157 -4.05 16.60 11.75
N LEU A 158 -3.33 16.20 12.78
CA LEU A 158 -3.69 15.06 13.60
C LEU A 158 -4.89 15.41 14.50
N PRO A 159 -5.94 14.55 14.56
CA PRO A 159 -7.07 14.77 15.47
C PRO A 159 -6.62 14.95 16.93
N ALA A 160 -7.30 15.82 17.68
CA ALA A 160 -6.99 16.07 19.08
C ALA A 160 -7.21 14.84 19.97
N THR A 161 -8.20 14.01 19.64
CA THR A 161 -8.51 12.76 20.33
C THR A 161 -7.80 11.57 19.68
N VAL A 162 -7.25 10.69 20.50
CA VAL A 162 -6.55 9.46 20.08
C VAL A 162 -7.52 8.29 20.20
N ARG A 163 -8.51 8.23 19.32
CA ARG A 163 -9.38 7.05 19.17
C ARG A 163 -9.47 6.73 17.70
N LEU A 164 -8.92 5.58 17.29
CA LEU A 164 -9.02 5.16 15.91
C LEU A 164 -10.49 4.82 15.65
N GLN A 165 -11.08 5.46 14.65
CA GLN A 165 -12.39 5.12 14.12
C GLN A 165 -12.18 4.23 12.91
N PRO A 166 -12.90 3.11 12.82
CA PRO A 166 -12.87 2.28 11.64
C PRO A 166 -13.46 3.04 10.45
N ALA A 167 -12.89 2.78 9.28
CA ALA A 167 -13.42 3.23 8.00
C ALA A 167 -13.78 1.96 7.21
N TRP A 168 -15.06 1.71 6.99
CA TRP A 168 -15.58 0.60 6.20
C TRP A 168 -16.53 1.13 5.13
#